data_AF-A0A926C219-F1
#
_entry.id   AF-A0A926C219-F1
#
_cell.length_a   1.000
_cell.length_b   1.000
_cell.length_c   1.000
_cell.angle_alpha   90.00
_cell.angle_beta   90.00
_cell.angle_gamma   90.00
#
_symmetry.space_group_name_H-M   'P 1'
#
loop_
_entity.id
_entity.type
_entity.pdbx_description
1 polymer ?
#
loop_
_entity_poly.entity_id
_entity_poly.type
_entity_poly.pdbx_seq_one_letter_code
_entity_poly.pdbx_strand_id
1 'polypeptide(L)'
;MKKHLIPIFCFLLAAILTQFMAQRVVAQAAETTGMTAEQAKAVKSIKIGNIEKDTYFKADGFILDRYEERPAYVFNYTDGITRKICLYKVFDAATTKELGLAAFYVNGKTSETKAFVIPGANGDRKAWDAYIDDLKYVGEKEPGLMSTLTFVLSREMATLLSGGTSKADEGGAKKKEDYNFCFAADAPVTMADGSVKAISAVAPGDLVKSYDATAKSLVTSSVTRVDVHWSTRTAGAFALTGVWVVPVQEITAGTAVLTAPVLLEATANHPVLTAQGRKPLGEVKAGETLYHYEMGTNAVAAYRVVQVGKATRTVDAVYGLATSAGSYLVAETVVLDK
;
A
#
# COMPACT_ATOMS: atom_id res chain seq x y z
N MET A 1 25.37 -16.56 70.29
CA MET A 1 24.34 -16.14 69.31
C MET A 1 24.82 -14.99 68.38
N LYS A 2 26.03 -15.06 67.79
CA LYS A 2 26.59 -13.96 66.95
C LYS A 2 27.06 -14.38 65.54
N LYS A 3 26.98 -15.67 65.16
CA LYS A 3 27.59 -16.18 63.93
C LYS A 3 26.66 -16.21 62.69
N HIS A 4 25.41 -15.79 62.81
CA HIS A 4 24.44 -15.79 61.70
C HIS A 4 23.96 -14.39 61.28
N LEU A 5 24.44 -13.31 61.91
CA LEU A 5 24.01 -11.95 61.59
C LEU A 5 24.44 -11.48 60.19
N ILE A 6 25.66 -11.85 59.78
CA ILE A 6 26.22 -11.46 58.48
C ILE A 6 25.46 -12.10 57.29
N PRO A 7 25.19 -13.42 57.26
CA PRO A 7 24.43 -14.00 56.15
C PRO A 7 22.97 -13.49 56.10
N ILE A 8 22.35 -13.23 57.26
CA ILE A 8 20.99 -12.64 57.31
C ILE A 8 20.99 -11.21 56.75
N PHE A 9 22.02 -10.42 57.06
CA PHE A 9 22.14 -9.05 56.56
C PHE A 9 22.39 -9.04 55.04
N CYS A 10 23.22 -9.93 54.51
CA CYS A 10 23.42 -10.08 53.07
C CYS A 10 22.13 -10.51 52.34
N PHE A 11 21.33 -11.39 52.94
CA PHE A 11 20.07 -11.84 52.36
C PHE A 11 19.02 -10.70 52.33
N LEU A 12 18.94 -9.91 53.39
CA LEU A 12 18.07 -8.72 53.44
C LEU A 12 18.51 -7.65 52.43
N LEU A 13 19.81 -7.41 52.29
CA LEU A 13 20.32 -6.44 51.32
C LEU A 13 20.02 -6.88 49.87
N ALA A 14 20.16 -8.18 49.57
CA ALA A 14 19.81 -8.75 48.28
C ALA A 14 18.31 -8.65 48.00
N ALA A 15 17.45 -8.90 49.00
CA ALA A 15 15.99 -8.78 48.88
C ALA A 15 15.54 -7.33 48.63
N ILE A 16 16.18 -6.35 49.28
CA ILE A 16 15.88 -4.93 49.07
C ILE A 16 16.36 -4.48 47.69
N LEU A 17 17.53 -4.93 47.24
CA LEU A 17 18.04 -4.66 45.89
C LEU A 17 17.17 -5.28 44.79
N THR A 18 16.65 -6.50 44.98
CA THR A 18 15.72 -7.11 44.03
C THR A 18 14.35 -6.45 44.04
N GLN A 19 13.85 -5.94 45.17
CA GLN A 19 12.63 -5.14 45.21
C GLN A 19 12.79 -3.77 44.52
N PHE A 20 13.94 -3.10 44.67
CA PHE A 20 14.22 -1.85 43.95
C PHE A 20 14.39 -2.07 42.43
N MET A 21 14.98 -3.19 42.02
CA MET A 21 15.06 -3.59 40.61
C MET A 21 13.67 -3.96 40.05
N ALA A 22 12.85 -4.69 40.82
CA ALA A 22 11.48 -5.04 40.44
C ALA A 22 10.58 -3.78 40.28
N GLN A 23 10.73 -2.77 41.14
CA GLN A 23 10.00 -1.50 41.00
C GLN A 23 10.43 -0.70 39.77
N ARG A 24 11.69 -0.80 39.33
CA ARG A 24 12.13 -0.18 38.07
C ARG A 24 11.67 -0.95 36.82
N VAL A 25 11.51 -2.27 36.92
CA VAL A 25 10.94 -3.10 35.84
C VAL A 25 9.44 -2.85 35.67
N VAL A 26 8.71 -2.51 36.75
CA VAL A 26 7.29 -2.12 36.67
C VAL A 26 7.10 -0.71 36.05
N ALA A 27 8.09 0.18 36.16
CA ALA A 27 8.09 1.49 35.48
C ALA A 27 8.45 1.42 33.98
N GLN A 28 8.85 0.23 33.50
CA GLN A 28 8.94 -0.13 32.07
C GLN A 28 7.87 -1.16 31.71
N ALA A 29 6.68 -1.06 32.31
CA ALA A 29 5.49 -1.46 31.59
C ALA A 29 5.46 -0.62 30.31
N ALA A 30 5.74 -1.27 29.18
CA ALA A 30 5.67 -0.68 27.87
C ALA A 30 4.41 0.20 27.78
N GLU A 31 4.54 1.45 27.34
CA GLU A 31 3.42 2.32 26.97
C GLU A 31 2.67 1.69 25.78
N THR A 32 1.91 0.64 26.06
CA THR A 32 0.89 0.08 25.19
C THR A 32 -0.41 0.86 25.35
N THR A 33 -0.33 2.17 25.58
CA THR A 33 -1.49 3.05 25.56
C THR A 33 -1.96 3.15 24.10
N GLY A 34 -3.06 2.47 23.77
CA GLY A 34 -3.80 2.79 22.56
C GLY A 34 -4.46 4.16 22.68
N MET A 35 -5.40 4.46 21.80
CA MET A 35 -6.07 5.76 21.82
C MET A 35 -6.73 6.07 23.18
N THR A 36 -6.36 7.21 23.76
CA THR A 36 -7.00 7.78 24.95
C THR A 36 -8.31 8.49 24.60
N ALA A 37 -9.16 8.76 25.59
CA ALA A 37 -10.42 9.48 25.37
C ALA A 37 -10.21 10.91 24.87
N GLU A 38 -9.17 11.58 25.36
CA GLU A 38 -8.78 12.93 24.96
C GLU A 38 -8.31 12.95 23.50
N GLN A 39 -7.51 11.96 23.09
CA GLN A 39 -7.10 11.79 21.70
C GLN A 39 -8.30 11.50 20.80
N ALA A 40 -9.23 10.62 21.22
CA ALA A 40 -10.44 10.34 20.45
C ALA A 40 -11.29 11.60 20.21
N LYS A 41 -11.45 12.44 21.25
CA LYS A 41 -12.15 13.72 21.14
C LYS A 41 -11.43 14.72 20.22
N ALA A 42 -10.10 14.78 20.30
CA ALA A 42 -9.30 15.63 19.43
C ALA A 42 -9.42 15.21 17.97
N VAL A 43 -9.25 13.91 17.67
CA VAL A 43 -9.39 13.35 16.32
C VAL A 43 -10.78 13.60 15.74
N LYS A 44 -11.83 13.45 16.55
CA LYS A 44 -13.21 13.73 16.13
C LYS A 44 -13.43 15.19 15.72
N SER A 45 -12.68 16.11 16.31
CA SER A 45 -12.81 17.56 16.07
C SER A 45 -12.10 18.01 14.78
N ILE A 46 -11.31 17.14 14.17
CA ILE A 46 -10.57 17.41 12.93
C ILE A 46 -11.57 17.62 11.78
N LYS A 47 -11.38 18.72 11.05
CA LYS A 47 -12.17 19.03 9.87
C LYS A 47 -11.42 18.60 8.61
N ILE A 48 -12.08 17.79 7.79
CA ILE A 48 -11.60 17.46 6.45
C ILE A 48 -12.09 18.52 5.48
N GLY A 49 -11.19 19.09 4.69
CA GLY A 49 -11.54 20.09 3.68
C GLY A 49 -12.28 19.44 2.51
N ASN A 50 -11.63 18.49 1.84
CA ASN A 50 -12.19 17.75 0.72
C ASN A 50 -12.02 16.24 0.91
N ILE A 51 -13.10 15.56 1.27
CA ILE A 51 -13.13 14.12 1.53
C ILE A 51 -12.72 13.25 0.34
N GLU A 52 -12.72 13.79 -0.88
CA GLU A 52 -12.30 13.06 -2.09
C GLU A 52 -10.80 13.22 -2.35
N LYS A 53 -10.24 14.41 -2.09
CA LYS A 53 -8.85 14.75 -2.41
C LYS A 53 -7.87 14.59 -1.26
N ASP A 54 -8.32 14.78 -0.03
CA ASP A 54 -7.46 14.77 1.15
C ASP A 54 -7.22 13.32 1.55
N THR A 55 -6.28 12.64 0.89
CA THR A 55 -5.95 11.23 1.17
C THR A 55 -4.98 11.07 2.33
N TYR A 56 -4.14 12.08 2.57
CA TYR A 56 -3.14 12.08 3.65
C TYR A 56 -2.97 13.50 4.17
N PHE A 57 -3.13 13.71 5.47
CA PHE A 57 -2.89 15.02 6.08
C PHE A 57 -2.54 14.90 7.57
N LYS A 58 -1.88 15.95 8.09
CA LYS A 58 -1.55 16.08 9.52
C LYS A 58 -2.41 17.18 10.13
N ALA A 59 -3.06 16.89 11.26
CA ALA A 59 -3.92 17.83 11.97
C ALA A 59 -3.91 17.55 13.47
N ASP A 60 -3.80 18.60 14.29
CA ASP A 60 -3.93 18.54 15.76
C ASP A 60 -3.07 17.48 16.46
N GLY A 61 -1.87 17.22 15.94
CA GLY A 61 -0.96 16.21 16.49
C GLY A 61 -1.20 14.78 15.99
N PHE A 62 -2.08 14.60 15.00
CA PHE A 62 -2.38 13.32 14.37
C PHE A 62 -2.05 13.32 12.88
N ILE A 63 -1.86 12.13 12.34
CA ILE A 63 -1.78 11.87 10.90
C ILE A 63 -3.02 11.06 10.53
N LEU A 64 -3.77 11.54 9.55
CA LEU A 64 -4.89 10.83 8.98
C LEU A 64 -4.50 10.37 7.58
N ASP A 65 -4.48 9.07 7.40
CA ASP A 65 -4.12 8.41 6.15
C ASP A 65 -5.30 7.58 5.66
N ARG A 66 -5.73 7.79 4.42
CA ARG A 66 -6.92 7.15 3.86
C ARG A 66 -6.76 5.64 3.93
N TYR A 67 -7.75 4.98 4.51
CA TYR A 67 -7.71 3.55 4.75
C TYR A 67 -7.58 2.79 3.42
N GLU A 68 -6.41 2.18 3.22
CA GLU A 68 -6.07 1.43 2.00
C GLU A 68 -6.27 2.24 0.70
N GLU A 69 -6.09 3.56 0.76
CA GLU A 69 -6.35 4.51 -0.35
C GLU A 69 -7.78 4.40 -0.94
N ARG A 70 -8.71 3.74 -0.24
CA ARG A 70 -10.04 3.45 -0.78
C ARG A 70 -10.84 4.72 -1.01
N PRO A 71 -11.48 4.86 -2.19
CA PRO A 71 -12.35 6.00 -2.44
C PRO A 71 -13.49 6.04 -1.42
N ALA A 72 -14.09 7.22 -1.25
CA ALA A 72 -15.28 7.35 -0.43
C ALA A 72 -16.38 6.42 -0.92
N TYR A 73 -17.01 5.69 -0.01
CA TYR A 73 -18.12 4.81 -0.29
C TYR A 73 -19.33 5.69 -0.53
N VAL A 74 -19.94 5.55 -1.71
CA VAL A 74 -21.09 6.37 -2.11
C VAL A 74 -22.35 5.53 -2.01
N PHE A 75 -23.33 6.02 -1.27
CA PHE A 75 -24.63 5.40 -1.10
C PHE A 75 -25.70 6.30 -1.69
N ASN A 76 -26.44 5.75 -2.64
CA ASN A 76 -27.61 6.39 -3.23
C ASN A 76 -28.84 5.59 -2.79
N TYR A 77 -29.51 6.07 -1.76
CA TYR A 77 -30.76 5.49 -1.30
C TYR A 77 -31.93 5.97 -2.17
N THR A 78 -33.07 5.30 -2.05
CA THR A 78 -34.32 5.66 -2.76
C THR A 78 -34.90 7.00 -2.31
N ASP A 79 -34.40 7.57 -1.21
CA ASP A 79 -34.74 8.92 -0.73
C ASP A 79 -34.07 10.05 -1.53
N GLY A 80 -33.22 9.71 -2.50
CA GLY A 80 -32.52 10.66 -3.37
C GLY A 80 -31.38 11.42 -2.69
N ILE A 81 -31.03 11.09 -1.45
CA ILE A 81 -29.95 11.74 -0.71
C ILE A 81 -28.68 10.90 -0.83
N THR A 82 -27.70 11.41 -1.57
CA THR A 82 -26.37 10.80 -1.66
C THR A 82 -25.66 10.92 -0.32
N ARG A 83 -25.13 9.82 0.18
CA ARG A 83 -24.33 9.78 1.41
C ARG A 83 -22.96 9.23 1.08
N LYS A 84 -21.93 9.83 1.67
CA LYS A 84 -20.54 9.39 1.48
C LYS A 84 -19.93 9.04 2.83
N ILE A 85 -19.13 7.99 2.88
CA ILE A 85 -18.29 7.72 4.04
C ILE A 85 -16.88 7.38 3.60
N CYS A 86 -15.89 7.95 4.27
CA CYS A 86 -14.48 7.68 4.02
C CYS A 86 -13.80 7.30 5.32
N LEU A 87 -12.97 6.27 5.27
CA LEU A 87 -12.21 5.78 6.41
C LEU A 87 -10.78 6.30 6.34
N TYR A 88 -10.25 6.70 7.48
CA TYR A 88 -8.86 7.08 7.68
C TYR A 88 -8.29 6.25 8.81
N LYS A 89 -7.06 5.78 8.65
CA LYS A 89 -6.22 5.37 9.77
C LYS A 89 -5.73 6.60 10.49
N VAL A 90 -5.75 6.53 11.81
CA VAL A 90 -5.32 7.61 12.69
C VAL A 90 -4.01 7.20 13.32
N PHE A 91 -2.97 8.00 13.11
CA PHE A 91 -1.68 7.83 13.76
C PHE A 91 -1.39 9.02 14.66
N ASP A 92 -0.67 8.75 15.74
CA ASP A 92 -0.01 9.80 16.53
C ASP A 92 1.13 10.43 15.69
N ALA A 93 1.17 11.74 15.54
CA ALA A 93 2.14 12.39 14.65
C ALA A 93 3.57 12.39 15.19
N ALA A 94 3.76 12.27 16.50
CA ALA A 94 5.08 12.25 17.12
C ALA A 94 5.71 10.86 17.06
N THR A 95 4.92 9.82 17.31
CA THR A 95 5.38 8.43 17.44
C THR A 95 5.07 7.57 16.22
N THR A 96 4.24 8.04 15.28
CA THR A 96 3.73 7.28 14.12
C THR A 96 2.97 6.01 14.49
N LYS A 97 2.55 5.87 15.75
CA LYS A 97 1.80 4.73 16.26
C LYS A 97 0.35 4.77 15.76
N GLU A 98 -0.14 3.65 15.23
CA GLU A 98 -1.55 3.49 14.83
C GLU A 98 -2.44 3.50 16.09
N LEU A 99 -3.39 4.43 16.14
CA LEU A 99 -4.31 4.62 17.26
C LEU A 99 -5.69 4.01 17.00
N GLY A 100 -6.11 3.92 15.74
CA GLY A 100 -7.43 3.41 15.34
C GLY A 100 -7.85 3.93 13.97
N LEU A 101 -9.17 3.98 13.74
CA LEU A 101 -9.79 4.51 12.53
C LEU A 101 -10.63 5.74 12.82
N ALA A 102 -10.80 6.60 11.83
CA ALA A 102 -11.77 7.68 11.82
C ALA A 102 -12.63 7.56 10.56
N ALA A 103 -13.95 7.49 10.74
CA ALA A 103 -14.92 7.47 9.66
C ALA A 103 -15.56 8.85 9.52
N PHE A 104 -15.44 9.44 8.33
CA PHE A 104 -16.03 10.73 8.01
C PHE A 104 -17.24 10.52 7.11
N TYR A 105 -18.41 10.84 7.62
CA TYR A 105 -19.68 10.75 6.93
C TYR A 105 -20.10 12.11 6.40
N VAL A 106 -20.54 12.18 5.16
CA VAL A 106 -21.08 13.38 4.52
C VAL A 106 -22.49 13.09 4.03
N ASN A 107 -23.45 13.90 4.47
CA ASN A 107 -24.82 13.87 3.97
C ASN A 107 -24.96 14.88 2.82
N GLY A 108 -25.31 14.43 1.62
CA GLY A 108 -25.46 15.29 0.45
C GLY A 108 -26.55 16.35 0.55
N LYS A 109 -27.50 16.21 1.49
CA LYS A 109 -28.54 17.21 1.75
C LYS A 109 -28.04 18.38 2.60
N THR A 110 -27.25 18.11 3.64
CA THR A 110 -26.75 19.15 4.57
C THR A 110 -25.33 19.59 4.23
N SER A 111 -24.59 18.81 3.44
CA SER A 111 -23.14 18.92 3.23
C SER A 111 -22.33 18.94 4.53
N GLU A 112 -22.93 18.57 5.65
CA GLU A 112 -22.28 18.51 6.95
C GLU A 112 -21.44 17.22 7.02
N THR A 113 -20.22 17.36 7.55
CA THR A 113 -19.33 16.22 7.79
C THR A 113 -19.39 15.82 9.26
N LYS A 114 -19.66 14.55 9.53
CA LYS A 114 -19.66 13.98 10.88
C LYS A 114 -18.55 12.95 10.99
N ALA A 115 -17.70 13.10 12.02
CA ALA A 115 -16.59 12.20 12.28
C ALA A 115 -16.94 11.20 13.38
N PHE A 116 -16.56 9.95 13.19
CA PHE A 116 -16.68 8.85 14.14
C PHE A 116 -15.32 8.22 14.34
N VAL A 117 -14.83 8.23 15.58
CA VAL A 117 -13.53 7.66 15.89
C VAL A 117 -13.72 6.27 16.47
N ILE A 118 -13.11 5.30 15.81
CA ILE A 118 -13.14 3.88 16.17
C ILE A 118 -11.77 3.57 16.77
N PRO A 119 -11.64 3.42 18.09
CA PRO A 119 -10.37 3.12 18.72
C PRO A 119 -9.80 1.79 18.22
N GLY A 120 -8.47 1.66 18.20
CA GLY A 120 -7.82 0.36 17.97
C GLY A 120 -8.08 -0.64 19.09
N ALA A 121 -7.69 -1.90 18.89
CA ALA A 121 -7.91 -2.97 19.86
C ALA A 121 -7.34 -2.67 21.26
N ASN A 122 -6.26 -1.90 21.33
CA ASN A 122 -5.60 -1.49 22.58
C ASN A 122 -6.07 -0.11 23.09
N GLY A 123 -7.11 0.47 22.48
CA GLY A 123 -7.68 1.76 22.89
C GLY A 123 -8.30 1.69 24.28
N ASP A 124 -8.25 2.81 25.00
CA ASP A 124 -8.77 2.90 26.35
C ASP A 124 -10.29 2.67 26.38
N ARG A 125 -10.80 2.07 27.46
CA ARG A 125 -12.24 1.82 27.61
C ARG A 125 -13.08 3.09 27.44
N LYS A 126 -12.61 4.23 27.96
CA LYS A 126 -13.31 5.52 27.82
C LYS A 126 -13.37 6.02 26.38
N ALA A 127 -12.37 5.70 25.54
CA ALA A 127 -12.42 6.00 24.11
C ALA A 127 -13.47 5.13 23.41
N TRP A 128 -13.57 3.85 23.80
CA TRP A 128 -14.63 2.96 23.33
C TRP A 128 -16.03 3.38 23.79
N ASP A 129 -16.17 3.84 25.04
CA ASP A 129 -17.42 4.38 25.56
C ASP A 129 -17.85 5.61 24.74
N ALA A 130 -16.91 6.52 24.42
CA ALA A 130 -17.17 7.68 23.56
C ALA A 130 -17.61 7.28 22.14
N TYR A 131 -17.01 6.24 21.56
CA TYR A 131 -17.45 5.70 20.27
C TYR A 131 -18.88 5.16 20.32
N ILE A 132 -19.22 4.38 21.36
CA ILE A 132 -20.57 3.84 21.54
C ILE A 132 -21.59 4.98 21.73
N ASP A 133 -21.25 5.98 22.53
CA ASP A 133 -22.08 7.17 22.73
C ASP A 133 -22.32 7.91 21.41
N ASP A 134 -21.32 8.02 20.54
CA ASP A 134 -21.48 8.63 19.22
C ASP A 134 -22.44 7.85 18.33
N LEU A 135 -22.35 6.51 18.31
CA LEU A 135 -23.29 5.68 17.57
C LEU A 135 -24.73 5.87 18.07
N LYS A 136 -24.92 5.98 19.38
CA LYS A 136 -26.24 6.17 19.98
C LYS A 136 -26.78 7.58 19.76
N TYR A 137 -26.02 8.61 20.13
CA TYR A 137 -26.53 9.97 20.21
C TYR A 137 -26.41 10.77 18.90
N VAL A 138 -25.48 10.39 18.01
CA VAL A 138 -25.32 10.99 16.68
C VAL A 138 -25.81 10.03 15.59
N GLY A 139 -25.45 8.74 15.69
CA GLY A 139 -25.84 7.70 14.74
C GLY A 139 -27.35 7.53 14.57
N GLU A 140 -28.09 7.40 15.67
CA GLU A 140 -29.55 7.21 15.62
C GLU A 140 -30.30 8.43 15.09
N LYS A 141 -29.72 9.63 15.24
CA LYS A 141 -30.36 10.88 14.84
C LYS A 141 -30.10 11.25 13.38
N GLU A 142 -29.04 10.74 12.78
CA GLU A 142 -28.66 11.05 11.40
C GLU A 142 -29.21 9.99 10.43
N PRO A 143 -30.16 10.35 9.55
CA PRO A 143 -30.80 9.37 8.67
C PRO A 143 -29.81 8.67 7.74
N GLY A 144 -29.72 7.34 7.87
CA GLY A 144 -28.87 6.49 7.03
C GLY A 144 -27.40 6.43 7.46
N LEU A 145 -27.00 7.11 8.54
CA LEU A 145 -25.63 7.03 9.04
C LEU A 145 -25.29 5.63 9.55
N MET A 146 -26.11 5.07 10.45
CA MET A 146 -25.83 3.74 11.02
C MET A 146 -25.79 2.64 9.97
N SER A 147 -26.69 2.69 8.97
CA SER A 147 -26.71 1.71 7.89
C SER A 147 -25.47 1.83 7.00
N THR A 148 -25.05 3.05 6.64
CA THR A 148 -23.86 3.27 5.82
C THR A 148 -22.58 2.88 6.57
N LEU A 149 -22.42 3.33 7.82
CA LEU A 149 -21.28 2.98 8.66
C LEU A 149 -21.19 1.47 8.91
N THR A 150 -22.29 0.83 9.29
CA THR A 150 -22.33 -0.63 9.52
C THR A 150 -21.96 -1.39 8.25
N PHE A 151 -22.54 -1.01 7.09
CA PHE A 151 -22.20 -1.65 5.82
C PHE A 151 -20.71 -1.56 5.51
N VAL A 152 -20.12 -0.37 5.65
CA VAL A 152 -18.69 -0.18 5.38
C VAL A 152 -17.85 -1.03 6.31
N LEU A 153 -18.10 -0.99 7.62
CA LEU A 153 -17.34 -1.80 8.58
C LEU A 153 -17.53 -3.30 8.36
N SER A 154 -18.74 -3.77 8.05
CA SER A 154 -19.00 -5.16 7.70
C SER A 154 -18.26 -5.58 6.43
N ARG A 155 -18.17 -4.72 5.43
CA ARG A 155 -17.43 -5.01 4.19
C ARG A 155 -15.92 -5.10 4.45
N GLU A 156 -15.38 -4.20 5.27
CA GLU A 156 -13.97 -4.24 5.63
C GLU A 156 -13.64 -5.47 6.48
N MET A 157 -14.50 -5.81 7.45
CA MET A 157 -14.37 -7.03 8.23
C MET A 157 -14.43 -8.28 7.33
N ALA A 158 -15.36 -8.33 6.37
CA ALA A 158 -15.43 -9.42 5.41
C ALA A 158 -14.16 -9.53 4.54
N THR A 159 -13.60 -8.39 4.13
CA THR A 159 -12.35 -8.35 3.37
C THR A 159 -11.15 -8.83 4.19
N LEU A 160 -11.09 -8.46 5.47
CA LEU A 160 -10.06 -8.94 6.40
C LEU A 160 -10.17 -10.46 6.61
N LEU A 161 -11.39 -10.97 6.83
CA LEU A 161 -11.65 -12.40 7.05
C LEU A 161 -11.39 -13.26 5.81
N SER A 162 -11.54 -12.72 4.60
CA SER A 162 -11.23 -13.42 3.35
C SER A 162 -9.73 -13.35 2.97
N GLY A 163 -8.87 -12.92 3.89
CA GLY A 163 -7.43 -12.82 3.66
C GLY A 163 -7.04 -11.67 2.73
N GLY A 164 -7.86 -10.63 2.61
CA GLY A 164 -7.56 -9.43 1.83
C GLY A 164 -7.65 -9.61 0.30
N THR A 165 -8.11 -10.77 -0.18
CA THR A 165 -8.08 -11.13 -1.62
C THR A 165 -9.41 -10.97 -2.35
N SER A 166 -10.49 -10.59 -1.66
CA SER A 166 -11.82 -10.45 -2.28
C SER A 166 -12.02 -9.05 -2.88
N LYS A 167 -11.83 -8.95 -4.21
CA LYS A 167 -12.39 -7.85 -5.00
C LYS A 167 -13.92 -7.90 -4.92
N ALA A 168 -14.52 -7.09 -4.06
CA ALA A 168 -15.94 -6.74 -4.17
C ALA A 168 -16.07 -5.57 -5.16
N ASP A 169 -16.34 -5.87 -6.44
CA ASP A 169 -17.25 -5.01 -7.24
C ASP A 169 -18.65 -5.18 -6.63
N GLU A 170 -19.51 -4.17 -6.49
CA GLU A 170 -20.02 -3.31 -7.55
C GLU A 170 -20.47 -1.94 -7.00
N GLY A 171 -20.54 -0.93 -7.89
CA GLY A 171 -21.56 0.13 -7.79
C GLY A 171 -21.09 1.58 -7.73
N GLY A 172 -20.41 2.07 -8.76
CA GLY A 172 -20.33 3.50 -9.06
C GLY A 172 -18.92 4.07 -9.24
N ALA A 173 -18.60 4.39 -10.49
CA ALA A 173 -17.31 4.85 -11.02
C ALA A 173 -16.23 3.76 -11.09
N LYS A 174 -15.76 3.50 -12.32
CA LYS A 174 -14.64 2.62 -12.67
C LYS A 174 -13.57 2.66 -11.58
N LYS A 175 -13.30 1.51 -10.96
CA LYS A 175 -12.15 1.28 -10.09
C LYS A 175 -10.91 1.89 -10.76
N LYS A 176 -10.42 3.01 -10.25
CA LYS A 176 -8.98 3.24 -10.31
C LYS A 176 -8.41 2.20 -9.35
N GLU A 177 -7.88 1.12 -9.93
CA GLU A 177 -7.07 0.17 -9.21
C GLU A 177 -5.79 0.88 -8.78
N ASP A 178 -5.88 1.69 -7.71
CA ASP A 178 -4.79 2.56 -7.23
C ASP A 178 -3.71 1.81 -6.43
N TYR A 179 -3.67 0.47 -6.50
CA TYR A 179 -2.40 -0.23 -6.25
C TYR A 179 -1.51 0.04 -7.45
N ASN A 180 -0.70 1.09 -7.35
CA ASN A 180 0.08 1.58 -8.49
C ASN A 180 0.93 0.47 -9.12
N PHE A 181 1.08 0.56 -10.43
CA PHE A 181 1.91 -0.31 -11.24
C PHE A 181 3.37 -0.17 -10.80
N CYS A 182 3.88 -1.10 -9.99
CA CYS A 182 5.17 -0.93 -9.33
C CYS A 182 6.12 -2.13 -9.45
N PHE A 183 7.39 -1.88 -9.13
CA PHE A 183 8.54 -2.78 -9.16
C PHE A 183 9.27 -2.78 -7.82
N ALA A 184 10.13 -3.78 -7.59
CA ALA A 184 11.04 -3.76 -6.44
C ALA A 184 12.10 -2.65 -6.56
N ALA A 185 12.68 -2.23 -5.43
CA ALA A 185 13.70 -1.17 -5.37
C ALA A 185 14.93 -1.42 -6.26
N ASP A 186 15.28 -2.68 -6.47
CA ASP A 186 16.42 -3.16 -7.25
C ASP A 186 16.10 -3.36 -8.74
N ALA A 187 14.86 -3.11 -9.17
CA ALA A 187 14.46 -3.33 -10.55
C ALA A 187 15.33 -2.49 -11.52
N PRO A 188 16.00 -3.12 -12.50
CA PRO A 188 16.94 -2.43 -13.37
C PRO A 188 16.21 -1.66 -14.46
N VAL A 189 16.30 -0.33 -14.45
CA VAL A 189 15.77 0.57 -15.47
C VAL A 189 16.85 0.88 -16.51
N THR A 190 16.54 0.71 -17.79
CA THR A 190 17.46 1.08 -18.88
C THR A 190 17.39 2.59 -19.14
N MET A 191 18.50 3.28 -18.91
CA MET A 191 18.64 4.72 -19.13
C MET A 191 18.75 5.04 -20.63
N ALA A 192 18.56 6.30 -21.00
CA ALA A 192 18.59 6.72 -22.40
C ALA A 192 19.94 6.44 -23.10
N ASP A 193 21.05 6.50 -22.37
CA ASP A 193 22.41 6.19 -22.85
C ASP A 193 22.71 4.67 -22.92
N GLY A 194 21.76 3.82 -22.51
CA GLY A 194 21.92 2.38 -22.42
C GLY A 194 22.55 1.87 -21.12
N SER A 195 22.95 2.75 -20.22
CA SER A 195 23.32 2.36 -18.85
C SER A 195 22.10 1.84 -18.09
N VAL A 196 22.35 1.15 -16.97
CA VAL A 196 21.29 0.59 -16.12
C VAL A 196 21.35 1.25 -14.75
N LYS A 197 20.20 1.71 -14.26
CA LYS A 197 20.03 2.27 -12.92
C LYS A 197 18.94 1.52 -12.18
N ALA A 198 19.13 1.24 -10.88
CA ALA A 198 18.05 0.72 -10.05
C ALA A 198 16.90 1.74 -9.99
N ILE A 199 15.64 1.27 -10.07
CA ILE A 199 14.46 2.15 -10.08
C ILE A 199 14.41 3.07 -8.85
N SER A 200 14.92 2.61 -7.70
CA SER A 200 15.01 3.40 -6.46
C SER A 200 15.97 4.59 -6.54
N ALA A 201 16.90 4.59 -7.51
CA ALA A 201 17.86 5.67 -7.75
C ALA A 201 17.45 6.58 -8.93
N VAL A 202 16.38 6.26 -9.64
CA VAL A 202 15.83 7.09 -10.72
C VAL A 202 15.12 8.30 -10.11
N ALA A 203 15.34 9.48 -10.67
CA ALA A 203 14.73 10.73 -10.23
C ALA A 203 13.89 11.40 -11.34
N PRO A 204 12.90 12.25 -10.99
CA PRO A 204 12.26 13.12 -11.97
C PRO A 204 13.29 13.95 -12.74
N GLY A 205 13.15 14.00 -14.07
CA GLY A 205 14.09 14.63 -14.99
C GLY A 205 15.13 13.67 -15.58
N ASP A 206 15.30 12.46 -15.01
CA ASP A 206 16.14 11.44 -15.64
C ASP A 206 15.58 11.05 -17.01
N LEU A 207 16.48 10.76 -17.96
CA LEU A 207 16.13 10.28 -19.29
C LEU A 207 16.26 8.76 -19.33
N VAL A 208 15.14 8.07 -19.61
CA VAL A 208 15.07 6.61 -19.73
C VAL A 208 14.81 6.19 -21.16
N LYS A 209 15.20 4.95 -21.47
CA LYS A 209 14.86 4.33 -22.75
C LYS A 209 13.42 3.83 -22.68
N SER A 210 12.68 4.06 -23.76
CA SER A 210 11.25 3.82 -23.88
C SER A 210 10.95 3.27 -25.28
N TYR A 211 9.72 2.80 -25.49
CA TYR A 211 9.29 2.20 -26.74
C TYR A 211 7.97 2.79 -27.20
N ASP A 212 7.96 3.35 -28.41
CA ASP A 212 6.75 3.76 -29.10
C ASP A 212 6.20 2.57 -29.90
N ALA A 213 5.11 1.98 -29.41
CA ALA A 213 4.45 0.85 -30.07
C ALA A 213 3.83 1.21 -31.44
N THR A 214 3.51 2.48 -31.68
CA THR A 214 2.98 2.97 -32.95
C THR A 214 4.10 3.07 -33.99
N ALA A 215 5.21 3.72 -33.62
CA ALA A 215 6.37 3.87 -34.49
C ALA A 215 7.25 2.61 -34.56
N LYS A 216 7.04 1.65 -33.64
CA LYS A 216 7.85 0.45 -33.43
C LYS A 216 9.34 0.76 -33.27
N SER A 217 9.64 1.81 -32.51
CA SER A 217 10.99 2.32 -32.33
C SER A 217 11.28 2.68 -30.89
N LEU A 218 12.55 2.63 -30.54
CA LEU A 218 13.03 3.13 -29.25
C LEU A 218 13.01 4.65 -29.26
N VAL A 219 12.53 5.22 -28.16
CA VAL A 219 12.49 6.67 -27.94
C VAL A 219 13.10 7.00 -26.59
N THR A 220 13.61 8.22 -26.45
CA THR A 220 14.02 8.75 -25.15
C THR A 220 12.81 9.35 -24.46
N SER A 221 12.59 9.00 -23.20
CA SER A 221 11.46 9.47 -22.39
C SER A 221 11.98 10.12 -21.10
N SER A 222 11.43 11.27 -20.73
CA SER A 222 11.76 11.93 -19.47
C SER A 222 10.89 11.37 -18.35
N VAL A 223 11.50 11.06 -17.21
CA VAL A 223 10.78 10.71 -15.99
C VAL A 223 10.11 11.97 -15.45
N THR A 224 8.78 11.96 -15.33
CA THR A 224 7.98 13.09 -14.84
C THR A 224 7.66 12.97 -13.36
N ARG A 225 7.58 11.74 -12.85
CA ARG A 225 7.28 11.44 -11.44
C ARG A 225 7.81 10.06 -11.06
N VAL A 226 8.18 9.92 -9.79
CA VAL A 226 8.53 8.65 -9.15
C VAL A 226 7.53 8.43 -8.01
N ASP A 227 6.80 7.32 -8.07
CA ASP A 227 5.82 6.90 -7.07
C ASP A 227 6.49 5.82 -6.18
N VAL A 228 6.41 5.94 -4.84
CA VAL A 228 7.01 4.99 -3.89
C VAL A 228 5.99 4.59 -2.83
N HIS A 229 5.80 3.29 -2.63
CA HIS A 229 4.91 2.73 -1.62
C HIS A 229 5.68 1.86 -0.64
N TRP A 230 5.47 2.09 0.66
CA TRP A 230 6.14 1.39 1.75
C TRP A 230 5.15 0.55 2.54
N SER A 231 5.57 -0.64 2.95
CA SER A 231 4.86 -1.47 3.91
C SER A 231 5.14 -0.96 5.32
N THR A 232 4.09 -0.57 6.04
CA THR A 232 4.20 -0.05 7.40
C THR A 232 3.76 -1.04 8.48
N ARG A 233 3.30 -2.26 8.09
CA ARG A 233 2.70 -3.22 9.02
C ARG A 233 3.27 -4.64 8.98
N THR A 234 3.83 -5.08 7.85
CA THR A 234 4.36 -6.45 7.69
C THR A 234 5.58 -6.43 6.78
N ALA A 235 6.71 -6.98 7.22
CA ALA A 235 7.84 -7.21 6.33
C ALA A 235 7.40 -8.11 5.16
N GLY A 236 7.65 -7.70 3.92
CA GLY A 236 7.23 -8.39 2.71
C GLY A 236 5.74 -8.26 2.36
N ALA A 237 5.11 -7.10 2.60
CA ALA A 237 3.69 -6.93 2.29
C ALA A 237 3.37 -6.89 0.78
N PHE A 238 4.34 -6.54 -0.08
CA PHE A 238 4.11 -6.52 -1.53
C PHE A 238 4.62 -7.81 -2.16
N ALA A 239 3.70 -8.65 -2.64
CA ALA A 239 4.04 -9.82 -3.43
C ALA A 239 4.26 -9.44 -4.91
N LEU A 240 5.37 -9.90 -5.48
CA LEU A 240 5.71 -9.68 -6.88
C LEU A 240 5.38 -10.91 -7.73
N THR A 241 4.83 -10.67 -8.91
CA THR A 241 4.71 -11.65 -9.98
C THR A 241 5.97 -11.60 -10.82
N GLY A 242 6.53 -12.77 -11.12
CA GLY A 242 7.66 -12.91 -12.04
C GLY A 242 7.26 -13.66 -13.30
N VAL A 243 7.74 -13.18 -14.44
CA VAL A 243 7.66 -13.87 -15.73
C VAL A 243 9.06 -14.09 -16.25
N TRP A 244 9.33 -15.32 -16.70
CA TRP A 244 10.59 -15.67 -17.35
C TRP A 244 10.38 -15.70 -18.86
N VAL A 245 11.24 -14.98 -19.57
CA VAL A 245 11.14 -14.82 -21.02
C VAL A 245 12.43 -15.27 -21.70
N VAL A 246 12.28 -15.85 -22.89
CA VAL A 246 13.39 -16.25 -23.76
C VAL A 246 13.19 -15.65 -25.16
N PRO A 247 14.28 -15.39 -25.92
CA PRO A 247 14.14 -14.92 -27.30
C PRO A 247 13.26 -15.87 -28.11
N VAL A 248 12.36 -15.34 -28.93
CA VAL A 248 11.70 -16.13 -29.97
C VAL A 248 12.76 -16.40 -31.04
N GLN A 249 13.46 -17.54 -30.93
CA GLN A 249 14.37 -17.98 -31.98
C GLN A 249 13.54 -18.26 -33.24
N GLU A 250 13.84 -17.55 -34.33
CA GLU A 250 13.50 -18.06 -35.66
C GLU A 250 14.27 -19.37 -35.84
N ILE A 251 13.58 -20.43 -36.25
CA ILE A 251 14.20 -21.74 -36.46
C ILE A 251 15.22 -21.61 -37.60
N THR A 252 16.47 -21.33 -37.25
CA THR A 252 17.62 -21.50 -38.15
C THR A 252 18.30 -22.81 -37.78
N ALA A 253 18.69 -23.60 -38.78
CA ALA A 253 19.29 -24.93 -38.64
C ALA A 253 20.75 -24.90 -38.10
N GLY A 254 21.00 -24.13 -37.04
CA GLY A 254 22.29 -23.96 -36.38
C GLY A 254 22.14 -24.09 -34.87
N THR A 255 23.16 -24.67 -34.24
CA THR A 255 23.28 -24.95 -32.79
C THR A 255 22.55 -23.93 -31.91
N ALA A 256 21.38 -24.30 -31.40
CA ALA A 256 20.61 -23.50 -30.48
C ALA A 256 21.41 -23.31 -29.19
N VAL A 257 22.00 -22.12 -29.02
CA VAL A 257 22.52 -21.69 -27.72
C VAL A 257 21.31 -21.57 -26.80
N LEU A 258 21.31 -22.33 -25.70
CA LEU A 258 20.30 -22.23 -24.65
C LEU A 258 20.51 -20.90 -23.93
N THR A 259 19.83 -19.84 -24.39
CA THR A 259 19.82 -18.55 -23.71
C THR A 259 19.13 -18.71 -22.36
N ALA A 260 19.80 -18.29 -21.28
CA ALA A 260 19.20 -18.27 -19.96
C ALA A 260 17.94 -17.37 -19.97
N PRO A 261 16.81 -17.81 -19.39
CA PRO A 261 15.61 -16.99 -19.32
C PRO A 261 15.85 -15.70 -18.52
N VAL A 262 15.36 -14.57 -19.05
CA VAL A 262 15.38 -13.27 -18.37
C VAL A 262 14.14 -13.16 -17.50
N LEU A 263 14.31 -12.66 -16.27
CA LEU A 263 13.23 -12.48 -15.32
C LEU A 263 12.75 -11.02 -15.33
N LEU A 264 11.45 -10.82 -15.56
CA LEU A 264 10.74 -9.57 -15.29
C LEU A 264 9.85 -9.77 -14.06
N GLU A 265 10.06 -8.97 -13.02
CA GLU A 265 9.24 -8.98 -11.80
C GLU A 265 8.56 -7.64 -11.57
N ALA A 266 7.27 -7.65 -11.28
CA ALA A 266 6.50 -6.47 -10.91
C ALA A 266 5.28 -6.85 -10.05
N THR A 267 4.51 -5.86 -9.59
CA THR A 267 3.18 -6.13 -9.02
C THR A 267 2.27 -6.80 -10.05
N ALA A 268 1.34 -7.65 -9.61
CA ALA A 268 0.50 -8.44 -10.52
C ALA A 268 -0.35 -7.58 -11.49
N ASN A 269 -0.64 -6.34 -11.14
CA ASN A 269 -1.41 -5.43 -11.99
C ASN A 269 -0.54 -4.58 -12.92
N HIS A 270 0.79 -4.67 -12.86
CA HIS A 270 1.68 -3.85 -13.68
C HIS A 270 1.45 -4.12 -15.18
N PRO A 271 1.17 -3.10 -16.01
CA PRO A 271 0.87 -3.30 -17.41
C PRO A 271 2.16 -3.52 -18.21
N VAL A 272 2.17 -4.60 -18.97
CA VAL A 272 3.21 -4.90 -19.95
C VAL A 272 2.65 -4.85 -21.36
N LEU A 273 3.53 -4.60 -22.32
CA LEU A 273 3.18 -4.65 -23.73
C LEU A 273 3.30 -6.10 -24.23
N THR A 274 2.18 -6.66 -24.66
CA THR A 274 2.12 -7.97 -25.32
C THR A 274 1.78 -7.82 -26.80
N ALA A 275 1.86 -8.90 -27.58
CA ALA A 275 1.39 -8.91 -28.96
C ALA A 275 -0.11 -8.55 -29.11
N GLN A 276 -0.91 -8.76 -28.06
CA GLN A 276 -2.34 -8.40 -27.99
C GLN A 276 -2.57 -6.99 -27.41
N GLY A 277 -1.49 -6.25 -27.13
CA GLY A 277 -1.51 -4.94 -26.51
C GLY A 277 -1.28 -4.98 -25.01
N ARG A 278 -1.77 -3.97 -24.31
CA ARG A 278 -1.59 -3.78 -22.86
C ARG A 278 -2.23 -4.94 -22.09
N LYS A 279 -1.47 -5.53 -21.17
CA LYS A 279 -1.95 -6.60 -20.29
C LYS A 279 -1.31 -6.52 -18.90
N PRO A 280 -2.04 -6.78 -17.80
CA PRO A 280 -1.44 -6.89 -16.47
C PRO A 280 -0.48 -8.08 -16.38
N LEU A 281 0.66 -7.91 -15.70
CA LEU A 281 1.71 -8.93 -15.57
C LEU A 281 1.19 -10.25 -14.96
N GLY A 282 0.31 -10.16 -13.97
CA GLY A 282 -0.34 -11.28 -13.30
C GLY A 282 -1.31 -12.07 -14.17
N GLU A 283 -1.72 -11.51 -15.31
CA GLU A 283 -2.57 -12.17 -16.31
C GLU A 283 -1.79 -12.72 -17.50
N VAL A 284 -0.48 -12.44 -17.57
CA VAL A 284 0.41 -12.98 -18.60
C VAL A 284 0.49 -14.50 -18.45
N LYS A 285 0.44 -15.22 -19.58
CA LYS A 285 0.47 -16.69 -19.61
C LYS A 285 1.72 -17.19 -20.33
N ALA A 286 2.15 -18.40 -19.97
CA ALA A 286 3.19 -19.09 -20.72
C ALA A 286 2.77 -19.23 -22.19
N GLY A 287 3.72 -19.00 -23.10
CA GLY A 287 3.50 -18.94 -24.55
C GLY A 287 3.22 -17.55 -25.10
N GLU A 288 2.84 -16.57 -24.26
CA GLU A 288 2.63 -15.19 -24.71
C GLU A 288 3.95 -14.49 -25.03
N THR A 289 3.89 -13.42 -25.81
CA THR A 289 5.07 -12.66 -26.26
C THR A 289 5.12 -11.31 -25.56
N LEU A 290 6.28 -10.99 -24.99
CA LEU A 290 6.66 -9.68 -24.51
C LEU A 290 7.75 -9.10 -25.42
N TYR A 291 7.98 -7.79 -25.29
CA TYR A 291 8.97 -7.08 -26.10
C TYR A 291 10.20 -6.74 -25.26
N HIS A 292 11.37 -7.17 -25.72
CA HIS A 292 12.63 -7.05 -25.00
C HIS A 292 13.64 -6.28 -25.84
N TYR A 293 14.38 -5.39 -25.22
CA TYR A 293 15.42 -4.58 -25.81
C TYR A 293 16.74 -5.35 -25.86
N GLU A 294 17.32 -5.46 -27.05
CA GLU A 294 18.61 -6.08 -27.25
C GLU A 294 19.68 -5.02 -27.42
N MET A 295 20.53 -4.87 -26.40
CA MET A 295 21.58 -3.86 -26.39
C MET A 295 22.55 -3.99 -27.56
N GLY A 296 22.85 -5.22 -28.00
CA GLY A 296 23.80 -5.47 -29.10
C GLY A 296 23.31 -5.00 -30.47
N THR A 297 21.99 -5.02 -30.71
CA THR A 297 21.37 -4.60 -31.98
C THR A 297 20.67 -3.25 -31.87
N ASN A 298 20.57 -2.70 -30.65
CA ASN A 298 19.76 -1.54 -30.29
C ASN A 298 18.32 -1.65 -30.85
N ALA A 299 17.76 -2.85 -30.83
CA ALA A 299 16.45 -3.17 -31.36
C ALA A 299 15.54 -3.76 -30.28
N VAL A 300 14.24 -3.80 -30.54
CA VAL A 300 13.26 -4.47 -29.68
C VAL A 300 12.84 -5.75 -30.37
N ALA A 301 13.07 -6.88 -29.70
CA ALA A 301 12.80 -8.23 -30.18
C ALA A 301 11.65 -8.88 -29.40
N ALA A 302 11.00 -9.85 -30.04
CA ALA A 302 9.93 -10.64 -29.44
C ALA A 302 10.52 -11.74 -28.54
N TYR A 303 10.10 -11.77 -27.28
CA TYR A 303 10.50 -12.79 -26.31
C TYR A 303 9.27 -13.54 -25.82
N ARG A 304 9.35 -14.88 -25.78
CA ARG A 304 8.26 -15.75 -25.35
C ARG A 304 8.36 -16.03 -23.85
N VAL A 305 7.23 -15.94 -23.16
CA VAL A 305 7.09 -16.31 -21.76
C VAL A 305 7.16 -17.83 -21.63
N VAL A 306 8.12 -18.34 -20.87
CA VAL A 306 8.31 -19.78 -20.63
C VAL A 306 7.80 -20.23 -19.26
N GLN A 307 7.77 -19.31 -18.30
CA GLN A 307 7.32 -19.58 -16.94
C GLN A 307 6.71 -18.33 -16.30
N VAL A 308 5.72 -18.54 -15.43
CA VAL A 308 5.07 -17.49 -14.64
C VAL A 308 5.03 -17.90 -13.17
N GLY A 309 5.39 -17.00 -12.26
CA GLY A 309 5.32 -17.19 -10.81
C GLY A 309 4.46 -16.10 -10.17
N LYS A 310 3.43 -16.46 -9.42
CA LYS A 310 2.45 -15.51 -8.86
C LYS A 310 2.97 -14.71 -7.65
N ALA A 311 3.94 -15.26 -6.93
CA ALA A 311 4.56 -14.67 -5.74
C ALA A 311 6.03 -15.11 -5.68
N THR A 312 6.86 -14.57 -6.57
CA THR A 312 8.27 -14.96 -6.71
C THR A 312 9.10 -14.48 -5.53
N ARG A 313 8.80 -13.27 -5.05
CA ARG A 313 9.32 -12.71 -3.81
C ARG A 313 8.37 -11.69 -3.22
N THR A 314 8.64 -11.33 -1.97
CA THR A 314 7.99 -10.23 -1.27
C THR A 314 8.98 -9.13 -0.96
N VAL A 315 8.51 -7.88 -0.99
CA VAL A 315 9.33 -6.69 -0.70
C VAL A 315 8.61 -5.71 0.22
N ASP A 316 9.38 -4.89 0.93
CA ASP A 316 8.86 -3.86 1.84
C ASP A 316 8.50 -2.56 1.13
N ALA A 317 9.07 -2.33 -0.04
CA ALA A 317 8.84 -1.12 -0.81
C ALA A 317 8.75 -1.42 -2.29
N VAL A 318 7.84 -0.73 -2.97
CA VAL A 318 7.66 -0.80 -4.42
C VAL A 318 7.68 0.59 -5.05
N TYR A 319 8.17 0.66 -6.29
CA TYR A 319 8.49 1.89 -7.02
C TYR A 319 7.81 1.87 -8.38
N GLY A 320 7.29 3.01 -8.83
CA GLY A 320 6.72 3.18 -10.16
C GLY A 320 7.21 4.48 -10.80
N LEU A 321 7.42 4.46 -12.11
CA LEU A 321 7.77 5.67 -12.88
C LEU A 321 6.58 6.11 -13.73
N ALA A 322 6.38 7.43 -13.82
CA ALA A 322 5.57 8.04 -14.85
C ALA A 322 6.48 8.78 -15.83
N THR A 323 6.32 8.53 -17.13
CA THR A 323 7.23 9.03 -18.15
C THR A 323 6.48 9.82 -19.22
N SER A 324 7.16 10.68 -19.98
CA SER A 324 6.52 11.47 -21.03
C SER A 324 5.99 10.63 -22.20
N ALA A 325 6.56 9.44 -22.43
CA ALA A 325 6.21 8.55 -23.54
C ALA A 325 5.20 7.45 -23.17
N GLY A 326 4.82 7.31 -21.89
CA GLY A 326 3.87 6.28 -21.47
C GLY A 326 4.47 4.88 -21.27
N SER A 327 5.78 4.72 -21.43
CA SER A 327 6.47 3.42 -21.33
C SER A 327 7.95 3.60 -20.98
N TYR A 328 8.57 2.55 -20.47
CA TYR A 328 10.01 2.48 -20.19
C TYR A 328 10.48 1.02 -20.20
N LEU A 329 11.78 0.81 -20.06
CA LEU A 329 12.37 -0.52 -20.01
C LEU A 329 12.76 -0.90 -18.58
N VAL A 330 12.29 -2.06 -18.12
CA VAL A 330 12.71 -2.69 -16.87
C VAL A 330 13.18 -4.11 -17.15
N ALA A 331 14.37 -4.48 -16.68
CA ALA A 331 15.05 -5.72 -17.09
C ALA A 331 14.99 -5.88 -18.62
N GLU A 332 15.33 -4.76 -19.30
CA GLU A 332 15.32 -4.58 -20.74
C GLU A 332 13.96 -4.89 -21.40
N THR A 333 12.89 -5.10 -20.64
CA THR A 333 11.56 -5.47 -21.15
C THR A 333 10.66 -4.24 -21.17
N VAL A 334 9.86 -4.09 -22.23
CA VAL A 334 8.93 -2.97 -22.39
C VAL A 334 7.79 -3.09 -21.39
N VAL A 335 7.73 -2.11 -20.49
CA VAL A 335 6.66 -1.94 -19.52
C VAL A 335 5.95 -0.62 -19.75
N LEU A 336 4.66 -0.55 -19.44
CA LEU A 336 3.86 0.65 -19.65
C LEU A 336 3.76 1.41 -18.33
N ASP A 337 3.81 2.73 -18.39
CA ASP A 337 3.32 3.53 -17.27
C ASP A 337 1.77 3.58 -17.30
N LYS A 338 1.18 4.32 -16.36
CA LYS A 338 -0.22 4.21 -15.94
C LYS A 338 -1.26 4.06 -17.05
#